data_AF-A0A8S3FAQ5-F1
#
_entry.id   AF-A0A8S3FAQ5-F1
#
_cell.length_a   1.000
_cell.length_b   1.000
_cell.length_c   1.000
_cell.angle_alpha   90.00
_cell.angle_beta   90.00
_cell.angle_gamma   90.00
#
_symmetry.space_group_name_H-M   'P 1'
#
loop_
_entity.id
_entity.type
_entity.pdbx_description
1 polymer ?
#
loop_
_entity_poly.entity_id
_entity_poly.type
_entity_poly.pdbx_seq_one_letter_code
_entity_poly.pdbx_strand_id
1 'polypeptide(L)'
;MDAIRFPDQRSQYNMKYIDRDLLKAYTSFYPQETKKKGNACFGIATGSWGCGVFNGDRQVKAIIQLMAASAAGRPLIYASYLDKKLVNSFFEVHQYLLDQKAEVRDLYRYLERYCGQPGR
;
A
#
# COMPACT_ATOMS: atom_id res chain seq x y z
N MET A 1 1.89 -8.26 10.49
CA MET A 1 2.32 -7.14 9.66
C MET A 1 2.50 -5.89 10.54
N ASP A 2 3.71 -5.65 11.03
CA ASP A 2 4.06 -4.49 11.87
C ASP A 2 4.55 -3.30 11.02
N ALA A 3 4.11 -2.07 11.29
CA ALA A 3 4.55 -0.86 10.57
C ALA A 3 5.74 -0.17 11.27
N ILE A 4 6.53 0.61 10.52
CA ILE A 4 7.51 1.53 11.11
C ILE A 4 6.79 2.67 11.84
N ARG A 5 7.29 3.05 13.02
CA ARG A 5 6.92 4.28 13.71
C ARG A 5 7.83 5.42 13.24
N PHE A 6 7.24 6.53 12.82
CA PHE A 6 7.96 7.71 12.33
C PHE A 6 7.85 8.87 13.33
N PRO A 7 8.92 9.19 14.09
CA PRO A 7 8.92 10.37 14.97
C PRO A 7 8.67 11.66 14.18
N ASP A 8 9.30 11.78 13.01
CA ASP A 8 8.98 12.77 11.99
C ASP A 8 8.28 12.07 10.81
N GLN A 9 7.07 12.52 10.48
CA GLN A 9 6.25 11.90 9.44
C GLN A 9 6.90 11.97 8.05
N ARG A 10 7.70 13.01 7.77
CA ARG A 10 8.32 13.22 6.45
C ARG A 10 9.40 12.20 6.15
N SER A 11 10.07 11.72 7.19
CA SER A 11 11.08 10.67 7.09
C SER A 11 10.58 9.42 6.35
N GLN A 12 9.27 9.14 6.33
CA GLN A 12 8.71 7.99 5.60
C GLN A 12 8.85 8.09 4.07
N TYR A 13 9.00 9.30 3.51
CA TYR A 13 9.17 9.53 2.07
C TYR A 13 10.63 9.29 1.64
N ASN A 14 11.17 8.16 2.08
CA ASN A 14 12.48 7.65 1.70
C ASN A 14 12.29 6.21 1.22
N MET A 15 12.84 5.89 0.06
CA MET A 15 12.64 4.59 -0.57
C MET A 15 13.05 3.42 0.32
N LYS A 16 14.04 3.59 1.21
CA LYS A 16 14.40 2.57 2.20
C LYS A 16 13.21 2.15 3.08
N TYR A 17 12.37 3.09 3.51
CA TYR A 17 11.21 2.81 4.35
C TYR A 17 10.01 2.33 3.52
N ILE A 18 9.84 2.87 2.31
CA ILE A 18 8.85 2.38 1.34
C ILE A 18 9.10 0.89 1.05
N ASP A 19 10.33 0.51 0.71
CA ASP A 19 10.74 -0.86 0.42
C ASP A 19 10.50 -1.78 1.61
N ARG A 20 10.88 -1.34 2.82
CA ARG A 20 10.66 -2.10 4.06
C ARG A 20 9.18 -2.40 4.23
N ASP A 21 8.33 -1.39 4.15
CA ASP A 21 6.90 -1.57 4.38
C ASP A 21 6.20 -2.33 3.25
N LEU A 22 6.64 -2.14 2.00
CA LEU A 22 6.19 -2.93 0.85
C LEU A 22 6.51 -4.41 1.02
N LEU A 23 7.75 -4.74 1.39
CA LEU A 23 8.15 -6.13 1.63
C LEU A 23 7.41 -6.74 2.82
N LYS A 24 7.21 -5.97 3.90
CA LYS A 24 6.43 -6.42 5.06
C LYS A 24 4.97 -6.68 4.72
N ALA A 25 4.37 -5.83 3.87
CA ALA A 25 3.03 -6.01 3.35
C ALA A 25 2.95 -7.26 2.46
N TYR A 26 3.83 -7.34 1.47
CA TYR A 26 3.87 -8.43 0.51
C TYR A 26 4.03 -9.79 1.19
N THR A 27 5.00 -9.92 2.09
CA THR A 27 5.22 -11.17 2.85
C THR A 27 4.00 -11.57 3.69
N SER A 28 3.25 -10.60 4.21
CA SER A 28 2.01 -10.86 4.96
C SER A 28 0.83 -11.21 4.04
N PHE A 29 0.85 -10.73 2.80
CA PHE A 29 -0.21 -10.94 1.82
C PHE A 29 0.02 -12.19 0.97
N TYR A 30 1.25 -12.66 0.86
CA TYR A 30 1.62 -13.80 0.03
C TYR A 30 0.78 -15.04 0.38
N PRO A 31 0.13 -15.69 -0.60
CA PRO A 31 -0.68 -16.88 -0.35
C PRO A 31 0.16 -18.01 0.25
N GLN A 32 -0.27 -18.57 1.38
CA GLN A 32 0.37 -19.76 1.92
C GLN A 32 0.05 -21.00 1.07
N GLU A 33 1.04 -21.87 0.89
CA GLU A 33 0.97 -23.14 0.13
C GLU A 33 -0.28 -23.97 0.46
N THR A 34 -0.66 -24.03 1.75
CA THR A 34 -1.81 -24.77 2.25
C THR A 34 -3.16 -24.25 1.75
N LYS A 35 -3.22 -22.99 1.30
CA LYS A 35 -4.43 -22.35 0.76
C LYS A 35 -4.51 -22.37 -0.77
N LYS A 36 -3.49 -22.92 -1.46
CA LYS A 36 -3.52 -23.12 -2.93
C LYS A 36 -4.40 -24.30 -3.36
N LYS A 37 -4.80 -25.19 -2.43
CA LYS A 37 -5.56 -26.43 -2.70
C LYS A 37 -7.07 -26.25 -2.91
N GLY A 38 -7.57 -25.02 -2.91
CA GLY A 38 -8.94 -24.72 -3.34
C GLY A 38 -8.93 -23.36 -4.02
N ASN A 39 -9.79 -23.16 -5.02
CA ASN A 39 -9.92 -21.92 -5.81
C ASN A 39 -10.33 -20.67 -4.99
N ALA A 40 -10.21 -20.69 -3.66
CA ALA A 40 -10.51 -19.59 -2.76
C ALA A 40 -9.25 -18.73 -2.54
N CYS A 41 -8.92 -17.87 -3.52
CA CYS A 41 -8.04 -16.74 -3.26
C CYS A 41 -8.80 -15.72 -2.41
N PHE A 42 -8.70 -15.84 -1.08
CA PHE A 42 -9.37 -14.90 -0.17
C PHE A 42 -8.80 -13.48 -0.36
N GLY A 43 -9.69 -12.48 -0.41
CA GLY A 43 -9.29 -11.07 -0.40
C GLY A 43 -8.52 -10.68 0.87
N ILE A 44 -7.81 -9.56 0.81
CA ILE A 44 -7.11 -8.94 1.94
C ILE A 44 -8.02 -7.83 2.48
N ALA A 45 -8.52 -7.96 3.70
CA ALA A 45 -9.19 -6.87 4.39
C ALA A 45 -8.19 -6.08 5.24
N THR A 46 -8.06 -4.78 4.99
CA THR A 46 -7.09 -3.90 5.67
C THR A 46 -7.65 -2.48 5.86
N GLY A 47 -6.82 -1.55 6.35
CA GLY A 47 -7.13 -0.14 6.47
C GLY A 47 -5.89 0.72 6.68
N SER A 48 -6.00 1.74 7.53
CA SER A 48 -4.96 2.74 7.85
C SER A 48 -3.77 2.18 8.66
N TRP A 49 -3.14 1.12 8.15
CA TRP A 49 -2.01 0.41 8.75
C TRP A 49 -0.85 1.36 9.07
N GLY A 50 -0.48 1.46 10.35
CA GLY A 50 0.63 2.29 10.81
C GLY A 50 0.39 3.80 10.79
N CYS A 51 -0.85 4.28 10.58
CA CYS A 51 -1.13 5.70 10.40
C CYS A 51 -1.64 6.43 11.66
N GLY A 52 -1.85 5.71 12.77
CA GLY A 52 -2.23 6.29 14.05
C GLY A 52 -1.00 6.65 14.89
N VAL A 53 -0.78 5.93 15.99
CA VAL A 53 0.38 6.11 16.90
C VAL A 53 1.73 6.02 16.19
N PHE A 54 1.79 5.34 15.04
CA PHE A 54 3.02 5.15 14.26
C PHE A 54 3.27 6.27 13.25
N ASN A 55 2.35 7.22 13.14
CA ASN A 55 2.49 8.47 12.39
C ASN A 55 2.74 8.30 10.88
N GLY A 56 2.35 7.17 10.28
CA GLY A 56 2.40 6.97 8.83
C GLY A 56 1.35 7.80 8.06
N ASP A 57 1.67 8.12 6.81
CA ASP A 57 0.77 8.77 5.87
C ASP A 57 -0.23 7.75 5.29
N ARG A 58 -1.53 8.03 5.42
CA ARG A 58 -2.59 7.10 4.99
C ARG A 58 -2.60 6.86 3.49
N GLN A 59 -2.30 7.87 2.68
CA GLN A 59 -2.32 7.76 1.22
C GLN A 59 -1.15 6.90 0.75
N VAL A 60 0.05 7.17 1.26
CA VAL A 60 1.24 6.35 0.91
C VAL A 60 1.08 4.92 1.37
N LYS A 61 0.56 4.69 2.59
CA LYS A 61 0.29 3.33 3.09
C LYS A 61 -0.78 2.59 2.29
N ALA A 62 -1.79 3.29 1.77
CA ALA A 62 -2.79 2.68 0.89
C ALA A 62 -2.15 2.22 -0.43
N ILE A 63 -1.31 3.05 -1.05
CA ILE A 63 -0.57 2.70 -2.28
C ILE A 63 0.39 1.53 -2.06
N ILE A 64 1.14 1.52 -0.94
CA ILE A 64 2.03 0.40 -0.58
C ILE A 64 1.24 -0.92 -0.46
N GLN A 65 0.09 -0.88 0.21
CA GLN A 65 -0.75 -2.06 0.38
C GLN A 65 -1.39 -2.52 -0.94
N LEU A 66 -1.78 -1.58 -1.82
CA LEU A 66 -2.24 -1.87 -3.17
C LEU A 66 -1.16 -2.60 -3.97
N MET A 67 0.05 -2.05 -4.02
CA MET A 67 1.19 -2.67 -4.70
C MET A 67 1.47 -4.09 -4.19
N ALA A 68 1.49 -4.26 -2.86
CA ALA A 68 1.72 -5.57 -2.24
C ALA A 68 0.62 -6.58 -2.57
N ALA A 69 -0.65 -6.17 -2.54
CA ALA A 69 -1.80 -7.02 -2.84
C ALA A 69 -1.82 -7.43 -4.32
N SER A 70 -1.58 -6.47 -5.22
CA SER A 70 -1.46 -6.71 -6.66
C SER A 70 -0.31 -7.66 -6.97
N ALA A 71 0.87 -7.47 -6.36
CA ALA A 71 2.01 -8.37 -6.53
C ALA A 71 1.76 -9.78 -5.96
N ALA A 72 0.94 -9.89 -4.92
CA ALA A 72 0.52 -11.18 -4.37
C ALA A 72 -0.64 -11.84 -5.15
N GLY A 73 -1.20 -11.16 -6.16
CA GLY A 73 -2.35 -11.65 -6.93
C GLY A 73 -3.64 -11.76 -6.11
N ARG A 74 -3.84 -10.86 -5.15
CA ARG A 74 -4.98 -10.90 -4.21
C ARG A 74 -5.83 -9.62 -4.25
N PRO A 75 -7.16 -9.72 -4.26
CA PRO A 75 -8.03 -8.56 -4.11
C PRO A 75 -7.79 -7.84 -2.78
N LEU A 76 -7.87 -6.50 -2.77
CA LEU A 76 -7.72 -5.66 -1.59
C LEU A 76 -9.05 -4.98 -1.23
N ILE A 77 -9.49 -5.14 0.02
CA ILE A 77 -10.61 -4.42 0.61
C ILE A 77 -10.01 -3.43 1.62
N TYR A 78 -10.08 -2.14 1.32
CA TYR A 78 -9.50 -1.08 2.14
C TYR A 78 -10.57 -0.32 2.93
N ALA A 79 -10.50 -0.38 4.26
CA ALA A 79 -11.37 0.35 5.16
C ALA A 79 -10.66 1.61 5.71
N SER A 80 -11.15 2.79 5.36
CA SER A 80 -10.50 4.07 5.71
C SER A 80 -10.84 4.61 7.11
N TYR A 81 -11.65 3.90 7.90
CA TYR A 81 -12.21 4.36 9.19
C TYR A 81 -12.80 5.78 9.09
N LEU A 82 -14.03 5.87 8.55
CA LEU A 82 -14.83 7.10 8.42
C LEU A 82 -14.24 8.23 7.55
N ASP A 83 -13.05 8.03 6.98
CA ASP A 83 -12.42 8.98 6.08
C ASP A 83 -12.90 8.77 4.63
N LYS A 84 -14.06 9.36 4.31
CA LYS A 84 -14.67 9.27 2.97
C LYS A 84 -13.83 9.95 1.90
N LYS A 85 -13.14 11.04 2.25
CA LYS A 85 -12.28 11.77 1.30
C LYS A 85 -11.14 10.88 0.84
N LEU A 86 -10.46 10.22 1.79
CA LEU A 86 -9.40 9.27 1.46
C LEU A 86 -9.90 8.14 0.56
N VAL A 87 -11.08 7.56 0.82
CA VAL A 87 -11.63 6.47 -0.01
C VAL A 87 -11.90 6.93 -1.42
N ASN A 88 -12.53 8.09 -1.57
CA ASN A 88 -12.87 8.62 -2.90
C ASN A 88 -11.60 8.92 -3.69
N SER A 89 -10.64 9.64 -3.11
CA SER A 89 -9.37 9.94 -3.78
C SER A 89 -8.56 8.68 -4.09
N PHE A 90 -8.55 7.69 -3.19
CA PHE A 90 -7.86 6.42 -3.44
C PHE A 90 -8.54 5.62 -4.56
N PHE A 91 -9.88 5.63 -4.61
CA PHE A 91 -10.64 4.99 -5.68
C PHE A 91 -10.41 5.68 -7.03
N GLU A 92 -10.42 7.02 -7.08
CA GLU A 92 -10.12 7.81 -8.28
C GLU A 92 -8.72 7.49 -8.81
N VAL A 93 -7.71 7.47 -7.93
CA VAL A 93 -6.35 7.06 -8.29
C VAL A 93 -6.33 5.63 -8.81
N HIS A 94 -7.02 4.70 -8.16
CA HIS A 94 -7.08 3.31 -8.61
C HIS A 94 -7.72 3.17 -10.01
N GLN A 95 -8.83 3.87 -10.28
CA GLN A 95 -9.46 3.89 -11.61
C GLN A 95 -8.51 4.46 -12.66
N TYR A 96 -7.87 5.60 -12.37
CA TYR A 96 -6.89 6.19 -13.26
C TYR A 96 -5.74 5.23 -13.59
N LEU A 97 -5.21 4.52 -12.60
CA LEU A 97 -4.16 3.52 -12.81
C LEU A 97 -4.63 2.36 -13.69
N LEU A 98 -5.88 1.90 -13.54
CA LEU A 98 -6.45 0.87 -14.41
C LEU A 98 -6.61 1.35 -15.86
N ASP A 99 -7.10 2.58 -16.06
CA ASP A 99 -7.26 3.19 -17.38
C ASP A 99 -5.93 3.33 -18.11
N GLN A 100 -4.85 3.67 -17.37
CA GLN A 100 -3.49 3.74 -17.90
C GLN A 100 -2.83 2.36 -18.06
N LYS A 101 -3.50 1.26 -17.68
CA LYS A 101 -2.93 -0.10 -17.62
C LYS A 101 -1.61 -0.13 -16.83
N ALA A 102 -1.53 0.68 -15.77
CA ALA A 102 -0.35 0.78 -14.94
C ALA A 102 -0.10 -0.53 -14.19
N GLU A 103 1.16 -0.94 -14.12
CA GLU A 103 1.58 -2.10 -13.35
C GLU A 103 2.20 -1.69 -12.01
N VAL A 104 2.42 -2.65 -11.12
CA VAL A 104 3.09 -2.41 -9.82
C VAL A 104 4.44 -1.70 -9.99
N ARG A 105 5.18 -1.99 -11.08
CA ARG A 105 6.45 -1.32 -11.40
C ARG A 105 6.30 0.18 -11.61
N ASP A 106 5.16 0.63 -12.13
CA ASP A 106 4.93 2.04 -12.44
C ASP A 106 4.60 2.82 -11.18
N LEU A 107 3.77 2.25 -10.30
CA LEU A 107 3.51 2.82 -8.97
C LEU A 107 4.79 2.94 -8.15
N TYR A 108 5.66 1.93 -8.21
CA TYR A 108 6.98 1.99 -7.56
C TYR A 108 7.81 3.17 -8.07
N ARG A 109 7.90 3.35 -9.39
CA ARG A 109 8.59 4.51 -10.01
C ARG A 109 7.95 5.85 -9.65
N TYR A 110 6.63 5.91 -9.51
CA TYR A 110 5.95 7.12 -9.06
C TYR A 110 6.32 7.46 -7.62
N LEU A 111 6.43 6.47 -6.74
CA LEU A 111 6.92 6.66 -5.37
C LEU A 111 8.39 7.06 -5.33
N GLU A 112 9.26 6.48 -6.17
CA GLU A 112 10.66 6.91 -6.29
C GLU A 112 10.77 8.39 -6.67
N ARG A 113 10.04 8.80 -7.71
CA ARG A 113 9.98 10.20 -8.15
C ARG A 113 9.42 11.11 -7.07
N TYR A 114 8.39 10.66 -6.35
CA TYR A 114 7.80 11.39 -5.24
C TYR A 114 8.81 11.56 -4.10
N CYS A 115 9.48 10.50 -3.67
CA CYS A 115 10.46 10.55 -2.58
C CYS A 115 11.73 11.36 -2.96
N GLY A 116 12.08 11.42 -4.24
CA GLY A 116 13.25 12.15 -4.73
C GLY A 116 13.06 13.67 -4.91
N GLN A 117 11.85 14.21 -4.71
CA GLN A 117 11.60 15.65 -4.86
C GLN A 117 12.16 16.46 -3.67
N PRO A 118 12.95 17.51 -3.91
CA PRO A 118 13.48 18.35 -2.84
C PRO A 118 12.37 19.11 -2.10
N GLY A 119 12.47 19.19 -0.76
CA GLY A 119 11.58 19.99 0.08
C GLY A 119 10.40 19.25 0.72
N ARG A 120 10.39 17.91 0.72
CA ARG A 120 9.44 17.10 1.49
C ARG A 120 9.91 16.88 2.92
#